data_AF-A0A1W2AH58-F1
#
_entry.id   AF-A0A1W2AH58-F1
#
_cell.length_a   1.000
_cell.length_b   1.000
_cell.length_c   1.000
_cell.angle_alpha   90.00
_cell.angle_beta   90.00
_cell.angle_gamma   90.00
#
_symmetry.space_group_name_H-M   'P 1'
#
loop_
_entity.id
_entity.type
_entity.pdbx_description
1 polymer ?
#
loop_
_entity_poly.entity_id
_entity_poly.type
_entity_poly.pdbx_seq_one_letter_code
_entity_poly.pdbx_strand_id
1 'polypeptide(L)'
;MKDTGHKIYISKEMLRDYATMDKRWTDITLIPFSKVTPDDIECSEYYRMDLDDVREVLLNCRSKKMSAVSFFLEWWEPLLVHLYDYLELSDLFGPNPGNIKNMRMIGLPISDNDLFKWIIRHIFDKYEQFTLSMISVSLEDYLDIGQLLDQITWHYEDEDSEEVIPGRYIDLIKHDFIMEFDNDLILKDADPVTRAAFRDFTDHLALKGDFDALRIKGYASYGGSSLYPCDYALAAECMEKLWREGSFGYAANTLGYIYYYGRLGDGIPDYEKAFFYFSIGSTYGITESTYKLADMFLKGLYVKRNLPLAASIIERLYGEERYRFEQGEFDGKFADVAIRMGDLQLQNSDPLLRDLMKLRAYRFYLQAEFALTLRMQSVKNSFDKGILENLRFKMDNIADSLPHKRKTHTDTLPTPLLEFVASHAYSLYELKFKALKNNRIKMQITRMSRSDDNDLGMTLLCYPYFDCCDLTDEVVITAKDVYDSAPLTGSVIVFDSVNTVADNASGVEKILFTLNGKTVAVISADSYIISRPRL
;
A
#
# COMPACT_ATOMS: atom_id res chain seq x y z
N MET A 1 -13.66 3.28 52.30
CA MET A 1 -14.54 2.40 53.10
C MET A 1 -14.55 1.05 52.42
N LYS A 2 -14.37 -0.04 53.16
CA LYS A 2 -14.41 -1.40 52.63
C LYS A 2 -15.81 -1.62 52.06
N ASP A 3 -15.94 -1.64 50.74
CA ASP A 3 -17.17 -2.12 50.12
C ASP A 3 -17.21 -3.62 50.36
N THR A 4 -18.20 -4.07 51.11
CA THR A 4 -18.47 -5.48 51.32
C THR A 4 -18.92 -6.05 49.98
N GLY A 5 -17.97 -6.50 49.16
CA GLY A 5 -18.20 -7.09 47.85
C GLY A 5 -19.32 -8.12 47.94
N HIS A 6 -20.48 -7.78 47.37
CA HIS A 6 -21.60 -8.70 47.24
C HIS A 6 -21.21 -9.68 46.15
N LYS A 7 -20.79 -10.89 46.55
CA LYS A 7 -20.66 -11.99 45.60
C LYS A 7 -22.03 -12.29 45.00
N ILE A 8 -22.09 -12.29 43.68
CA ILE A 8 -23.25 -12.67 42.87
C ILE A 8 -23.06 -14.14 42.51
N TYR A 9 -23.92 -15.00 43.06
CA TYR A 9 -23.88 -16.43 42.79
C TYR A 9 -24.79 -16.77 41.61
N ILE A 10 -24.22 -17.37 40.57
CA ILE A 10 -24.95 -17.76 39.36
C ILE A 10 -25.04 -19.30 39.33
N SER A 11 -26.27 -19.81 39.32
CA SER A 11 -26.51 -21.25 39.16
C SER A 11 -26.31 -21.67 37.70
N LYS A 12 -26.12 -22.96 37.44
CA LYS A 12 -26.08 -23.49 36.07
C LYS A 12 -27.35 -23.16 35.27
N GLU A 13 -28.52 -23.21 35.91
CA GLU A 13 -29.80 -22.87 35.29
C GLU A 13 -29.84 -21.39 34.91
N MET A 14 -29.38 -20.50 35.80
CA MET A 14 -29.26 -19.07 35.47
C MET A 14 -28.26 -18.83 34.34
N LEU A 15 -27.16 -19.57 34.31
CA LEU A 15 -26.15 -19.46 33.24
C LEU A 15 -26.72 -19.92 31.88
N ARG A 16 -27.55 -20.96 31.86
CA ARG A 16 -28.30 -21.40 30.68
C ARG A 16 -29.36 -20.39 30.24
N ASP A 17 -30.15 -19.87 31.17
CA ASP A 17 -31.15 -18.82 30.88
C ASP A 17 -30.49 -17.57 30.30
N TYR A 18 -29.27 -17.25 30.76
CA TYR A 18 -28.44 -16.20 30.18
C TYR A 18 -27.93 -16.54 28.77
N ALA A 19 -27.36 -17.73 28.61
CA ALA A 19 -26.77 -18.20 27.35
C ALA A 19 -27.77 -18.13 26.19
N THR A 20 -29.05 -18.38 26.49
CA THR A 20 -30.18 -18.34 25.53
C THR A 20 -30.87 -16.96 25.42
N MET A 21 -30.44 -15.94 26.19
CA MET A 21 -31.10 -14.63 26.31
C MET A 21 -32.59 -14.75 26.75
N ASP A 22 -32.94 -15.81 27.47
CA ASP A 22 -34.23 -15.89 28.18
C ASP A 22 -34.27 -14.82 29.29
N LYS A 23 -33.17 -14.75 30.07
CA LYS A 23 -32.91 -13.71 31.07
C LYS A 23 -31.73 -12.82 30.66
N ARG A 24 -31.87 -11.52 30.90
CA ARG A 24 -30.81 -10.52 30.68
C ARG A 24 -29.85 -10.50 31.86
N TRP A 25 -28.68 -9.87 31.67
CA TRP A 25 -27.75 -9.61 32.77
C TRP A 25 -28.42 -9.00 34.00
N THR A 26 -29.25 -7.96 33.78
CA THR A 26 -29.97 -7.29 34.88
C THR A 26 -31.05 -8.14 35.54
N ASP A 27 -31.57 -9.17 34.85
CA ASP A 27 -32.55 -10.10 35.43
C ASP A 27 -31.87 -11.15 36.35
N ILE A 28 -30.58 -11.44 36.13
CA ILE A 28 -29.80 -12.42 36.91
C ILE A 28 -29.06 -11.74 38.06
N THR A 29 -28.41 -10.61 37.79
CA THR A 29 -27.53 -9.95 38.76
C THR A 29 -28.24 -8.88 39.59
N LEU A 30 -29.39 -8.37 39.10
CA LEU A 30 -30.09 -7.21 39.66
C LEU A 30 -29.22 -5.92 39.72
N ILE A 31 -28.03 -5.93 39.11
CA ILE A 31 -27.03 -4.86 39.16
C ILE A 31 -26.59 -4.54 37.72
N PRO A 32 -26.52 -3.26 37.33
CA PRO A 32 -26.00 -2.90 36.01
C PRO A 32 -24.57 -3.39 35.80
N PHE A 33 -24.27 -3.89 34.60
CA PHE A 33 -22.94 -4.40 34.20
C PHE A 33 -21.78 -3.48 34.61
N SER A 34 -21.94 -2.17 34.44
CA SER A 34 -20.92 -1.15 34.77
C SER A 34 -20.53 -1.06 36.25
N LYS A 35 -21.21 -1.80 37.13
CA LYS A 35 -20.96 -1.85 38.57
C LYS A 35 -20.49 -3.22 39.06
N VAL A 36 -20.26 -4.17 38.16
CA VAL A 36 -19.84 -5.53 38.50
C VAL A 36 -18.42 -5.75 37.97
N THR A 37 -17.55 -6.32 38.81
CA THR A 37 -16.20 -6.74 38.41
C THR A 37 -16.14 -8.27 38.30
N PRO A 38 -15.19 -8.84 37.54
CA PRO A 38 -15.05 -10.30 37.46
C PRO A 38 -14.93 -11.00 38.83
N ASP A 39 -14.31 -10.35 39.82
CA ASP A 39 -14.15 -10.88 41.18
C ASP A 39 -15.48 -10.97 41.96
N ASP A 40 -16.53 -10.27 41.51
CA ASP A 40 -17.86 -10.27 42.13
C ASP A 40 -18.71 -11.48 41.68
N ILE A 41 -18.31 -12.21 40.63
CA ILE A 41 -19.09 -13.29 40.02
C ILE A 41 -18.55 -14.66 40.44
N GLU A 42 -19.43 -15.52 40.95
CA GLU A 42 -19.12 -16.92 41.26
C GLU A 42 -20.20 -17.83 40.66
N CYS A 43 -19.84 -18.56 39.60
CA CYS A 43 -20.72 -19.57 39.03
C CYS A 43 -20.50 -20.92 39.71
N SER A 44 -21.59 -21.59 40.05
CA SER A 44 -21.53 -22.91 40.70
C SER A 44 -21.01 -24.03 39.78
N GLU A 45 -21.22 -23.89 38.47
CA GLU A 45 -20.84 -24.85 37.43
C GLU A 45 -20.57 -24.14 36.10
N TYR A 46 -19.88 -24.85 35.21
CA TYR A 46 -19.73 -24.46 33.80
C TYR A 46 -20.95 -24.93 32.99
N TYR A 47 -21.25 -24.19 31.92
CA TYR A 47 -22.29 -24.52 30.95
C TYR A 47 -21.72 -24.30 29.55
N ARG A 48 -21.50 -25.38 28.80
CA ARG A 48 -21.00 -25.28 27.43
C ARG A 48 -22.06 -24.69 26.52
N MET A 49 -21.81 -23.47 26.03
CA MET A 49 -22.68 -22.83 25.06
C MET A 49 -22.49 -23.45 23.66
N ASP A 50 -23.58 -23.62 22.91
CA ASP A 50 -23.57 -24.23 21.57
C ASP A 50 -24.45 -23.48 20.54
N LEU A 51 -24.61 -24.10 19.36
CA LEU A 51 -25.36 -23.54 18.24
C LEU A 51 -26.86 -23.37 18.56
N ASP A 52 -27.45 -24.28 19.32
CA ASP A 52 -28.85 -24.19 19.72
C ASP A 52 -29.07 -23.02 20.69
N ASP A 53 -28.13 -22.79 21.61
CA ASP A 53 -28.21 -21.62 22.50
C ASP A 53 -28.18 -20.31 21.70
N VAL A 54 -27.28 -20.19 20.71
CA VAL A 54 -27.21 -19.00 19.83
C VAL A 54 -28.47 -18.84 19.00
N ARG A 55 -29.03 -19.94 18.48
CA ARG A 55 -30.30 -19.92 17.76
C ARG A 55 -31.42 -19.36 18.65
N GLU A 56 -31.50 -19.80 19.91
CA GLU A 56 -32.48 -19.29 20.87
C GLU A 56 -32.23 -17.81 21.22
N VAL A 57 -30.97 -17.37 21.34
CA VAL A 57 -30.63 -15.94 21.50
C VAL A 57 -31.22 -15.11 20.36
N LEU A 58 -31.00 -15.53 19.12
CA LEU A 58 -31.49 -14.84 17.93
C LEU A 58 -33.03 -14.79 17.91
N LEU A 59 -33.71 -15.89 18.23
CA LEU A 59 -35.17 -15.96 18.32
C LEU A 59 -35.74 -15.06 19.43
N ASN A 60 -35.11 -15.08 20.60
CA ASN A 60 -35.50 -14.26 21.75
C ASN A 60 -35.29 -12.77 21.47
N CYS A 61 -34.17 -12.39 20.88
CA CYS A 61 -33.90 -11.01 20.51
C CYS A 61 -34.91 -10.47 19.49
N ARG A 62 -35.23 -11.28 18.46
CA ARG A 62 -36.23 -10.95 17.44
C ARG A 62 -37.62 -10.80 18.03
N SER A 63 -38.07 -11.75 18.85
CA SER A 63 -39.40 -11.71 19.46
C SER A 63 -39.57 -10.53 20.43
N LYS A 64 -38.53 -10.21 21.20
CA LYS A 64 -38.48 -9.08 22.14
C LYS A 64 -38.20 -7.73 21.45
N LYS A 65 -37.95 -7.72 20.12
CA LYS A 65 -37.59 -6.53 19.34
C LYS A 65 -36.44 -5.72 19.96
N MET A 66 -35.38 -6.41 20.34
CA MET A 66 -34.26 -5.80 21.03
C MET A 66 -33.50 -4.80 20.15
N SER A 67 -32.97 -3.73 20.76
CA SER A 67 -32.02 -2.85 20.10
C SER A 67 -30.61 -3.42 20.15
N ALA A 68 -29.75 -3.03 19.20
CA ALA A 68 -28.34 -3.45 19.18
C ALA A 68 -27.62 -3.13 20.51
N VAL A 69 -27.90 -1.96 21.07
CA VAL A 69 -27.29 -1.49 22.33
C VAL A 69 -27.73 -2.35 23.51
N SER A 70 -29.03 -2.64 23.60
CA SER A 70 -29.53 -3.46 24.71
C SER A 70 -28.95 -4.86 24.62
N PHE A 71 -28.81 -5.42 23.42
CA PHE A 71 -28.15 -6.70 23.23
C PHE A 71 -26.69 -6.67 23.67
N PHE A 72 -25.92 -5.65 23.25
CA PHE A 72 -24.51 -5.58 23.61
C PHE A 72 -24.30 -5.37 25.12
N LEU A 73 -25.08 -4.48 25.76
CA LEU A 73 -24.93 -4.20 27.19
C LEU A 73 -25.46 -5.31 28.11
N GLU A 74 -26.53 -6.01 27.69
CA GLU A 74 -27.20 -6.98 28.55
C GLU A 74 -26.78 -8.44 28.29
N TRP A 75 -26.14 -8.71 27.15
CA TRP A 75 -25.73 -10.07 26.76
C TRP A 75 -24.29 -10.14 26.28
N TRP A 76 -23.85 -9.31 25.35
CA TRP A 76 -22.51 -9.48 24.78
C TRP A 76 -21.37 -9.08 25.71
N GLU A 77 -21.39 -7.87 26.26
CA GLU A 77 -20.31 -7.37 27.13
C GLU A 77 -20.17 -8.20 28.41
N PRO A 78 -21.26 -8.54 29.14
CA PRO A 78 -21.11 -9.36 30.33
C PRO A 78 -20.70 -10.81 29.99
N LEU A 79 -21.11 -11.34 28.82
CA LEU A 79 -20.61 -12.61 28.31
C LEU A 79 -19.09 -12.57 28.16
N LEU A 80 -18.53 -11.59 27.46
CA LEU A 80 -17.09 -11.51 27.23
C LEU A 80 -16.30 -11.24 28.53
N VAL A 81 -16.80 -10.40 29.43
CA VAL A 81 -16.04 -9.93 30.60
C VAL A 81 -16.17 -10.84 31.83
N HIS A 82 -17.37 -11.41 32.05
CA HIS A 82 -17.67 -12.11 33.30
C HIS A 82 -17.94 -13.60 33.10
N LEU A 83 -18.49 -14.00 31.95
CA LEU A 83 -19.04 -15.36 31.76
C LEU A 83 -18.30 -16.18 30.70
N TYR A 84 -17.30 -15.61 30.03
CA TYR A 84 -16.61 -16.22 28.90
C TYR A 84 -16.06 -17.62 29.19
N ASP A 85 -15.33 -17.77 30.31
CA ASP A 85 -14.82 -19.07 30.74
C ASP A 85 -15.93 -19.99 31.26
N TYR A 86 -16.91 -19.45 31.99
CA TYR A 86 -18.03 -20.23 32.53
C TYR A 86 -18.95 -20.80 31.43
N LEU A 87 -18.99 -20.13 30.27
CA LEU A 87 -19.69 -20.57 29.07
C LEU A 87 -18.84 -21.49 28.17
N GLU A 88 -17.66 -21.89 28.62
CA GLU A 88 -16.67 -22.72 27.91
C GLU A 88 -16.25 -22.16 26.55
N LEU A 89 -16.35 -20.84 26.35
CA LEU A 89 -15.92 -20.20 25.10
C LEU A 89 -14.39 -20.17 24.96
N SER A 90 -13.66 -20.19 26.08
CA SER A 90 -12.20 -20.24 26.04
C SER A 90 -11.63 -21.53 25.45
N ASP A 91 -12.38 -22.64 25.51
CA ASP A 91 -11.99 -23.88 24.84
C ASP A 91 -12.14 -23.79 23.32
N LEU A 92 -13.03 -22.93 22.83
CA LEU A 92 -13.34 -22.77 21.41
C LEU A 92 -12.52 -21.66 20.74
N PHE A 93 -12.29 -20.55 21.43
CA PHE A 93 -11.62 -19.36 20.88
C PHE A 93 -10.28 -19.04 21.58
N GLY A 94 -9.92 -19.76 22.64
CA GLY A 94 -8.71 -19.54 23.43
C GLY A 94 -8.94 -18.65 24.66
N PRO A 95 -7.91 -18.45 25.49
CA PRO A 95 -8.05 -17.96 26.87
C PRO A 95 -8.45 -16.48 27.02
N ASN A 96 -8.54 -15.72 25.92
CA ASN A 96 -8.92 -14.32 25.95
C ASN A 96 -10.06 -14.07 24.94
N PRO A 97 -11.14 -13.37 25.33
CA PRO A 97 -12.22 -13.01 24.41
C PRO A 97 -11.76 -12.30 23.13
N GLY A 98 -10.69 -11.51 23.21
CA GLY A 98 -10.08 -10.84 22.05
C GLY A 98 -9.48 -11.80 21.02
N ASN A 99 -9.39 -13.10 21.29
CA ASN A 99 -8.97 -14.09 20.31
C ASN A 99 -10.07 -14.44 19.29
N ILE A 100 -11.35 -14.15 19.60
CA ILE A 100 -12.49 -14.43 18.71
C ILE A 100 -12.24 -13.81 17.32
N LYS A 101 -11.80 -12.55 17.24
CA LYS A 101 -11.51 -11.88 15.97
C LYS A 101 -10.34 -12.46 15.18
N ASN A 102 -9.40 -13.10 15.86
CA ASN A 102 -8.22 -13.70 15.23
C ASN A 102 -8.48 -15.13 14.76
N MET A 103 -9.67 -15.66 15.03
CA MET A 103 -10.05 -16.99 14.61
C MET A 103 -10.16 -17.04 13.08
N ARG A 104 -9.33 -17.89 12.48
CA ARG A 104 -9.42 -18.22 11.06
C ARG A 104 -10.53 -19.23 10.83
N MET A 105 -11.46 -18.88 9.96
CA MET A 105 -12.46 -19.80 9.45
C MET A 105 -11.82 -20.57 8.29
N ILE A 106 -11.32 -21.78 8.56
CA ILE A 106 -10.69 -22.61 7.52
C ILE A 106 -11.81 -23.28 6.73
N GLY A 107 -12.30 -22.61 5.69
CA GLY A 107 -13.34 -23.12 4.80
C GLY A 107 -14.76 -22.78 5.24
N LEU A 108 -15.72 -23.58 4.78
CA LEU A 108 -17.15 -23.37 5.02
C LEU A 108 -17.56 -23.91 6.40
N PRO A 109 -18.52 -23.26 7.09
CA PRO A 109 -19.02 -23.76 8.37
C PRO A 109 -19.95 -24.96 8.14
N ILE A 110 -19.40 -26.17 8.20
CA ILE A 110 -20.10 -27.42 7.88
C ILE A 110 -20.56 -28.22 9.12
N SER A 111 -20.06 -27.90 10.31
CA SER A 111 -20.47 -28.53 11.57
C SER A 111 -21.13 -27.51 12.51
N ASP A 112 -21.89 -27.99 13.50
CA ASP A 112 -22.51 -27.14 14.52
C ASP A 112 -21.49 -26.21 15.18
N ASN A 113 -20.31 -26.76 15.52
CA ASN A 113 -19.24 -26.00 16.13
C ASN A 113 -18.68 -24.94 15.16
N ASP A 114 -18.58 -25.23 13.86
CA ASP A 114 -18.05 -24.26 12.90
C ASP A 114 -19.05 -23.13 12.66
N LEU A 115 -20.34 -23.45 12.53
CA LEU A 115 -21.39 -22.44 12.35
C LEU A 115 -21.56 -21.60 13.62
N PHE A 116 -21.54 -22.22 14.80
CA PHE A 116 -21.52 -21.51 16.09
C PHE A 116 -20.34 -20.53 16.14
N LYS A 117 -19.13 -21.02 15.85
CA LYS A 117 -17.91 -20.21 15.82
C LYS A 117 -18.05 -19.03 14.85
N TRP A 118 -18.57 -19.28 13.65
CA TRP A 118 -18.78 -18.23 12.65
C TRP A 118 -19.75 -17.16 13.15
N ILE A 119 -20.90 -17.54 13.74
CA ILE A 119 -21.89 -16.58 14.25
C ILE A 119 -21.33 -15.76 15.41
N ILE A 120 -20.62 -16.39 16.36
CA ILE A 120 -19.99 -15.68 17.48
C ILE A 120 -18.94 -14.68 16.96
N ARG A 121 -18.13 -15.07 15.97
CA ARG A 121 -17.19 -14.14 15.32
C ARG A 121 -17.92 -12.99 14.63
N HIS A 122 -18.99 -13.28 13.90
CA HIS A 122 -19.81 -12.27 13.23
C HIS A 122 -20.37 -11.24 14.24
N ILE A 123 -20.90 -11.69 15.37
CA ILE A 123 -21.38 -10.81 16.44
C ILE A 123 -20.22 -9.96 17.01
N PHE A 124 -19.03 -10.54 17.16
CA PHE A 124 -17.84 -9.83 17.61
C PHE A 124 -17.44 -8.71 16.64
N ASP A 125 -17.37 -9.02 15.34
CA ASP A 125 -17.00 -8.04 14.30
C ASP A 125 -18.01 -6.89 14.25
N LYS A 126 -19.31 -7.21 14.39
CA LYS A 126 -20.39 -6.22 14.49
C LYS A 126 -20.23 -5.37 15.75
N TYR A 127 -19.88 -5.97 16.88
CA TYR A 127 -19.62 -5.22 18.11
C TYR A 127 -18.45 -4.23 17.96
N GLU A 128 -17.32 -4.64 17.34
CA GLU A 128 -16.19 -3.72 17.10
C GLU A 128 -16.55 -2.56 16.15
N GLN A 129 -17.51 -2.75 15.25
CA GLN A 129 -18.03 -1.72 14.34
C GLN A 129 -19.15 -0.87 14.96
N PHE A 130 -19.64 -1.24 16.15
CA PHE A 130 -20.77 -0.57 16.78
C PHE A 130 -20.38 0.83 17.25
N THR A 131 -21.13 1.85 16.81
CA THR A 131 -20.87 3.26 17.13
C THR A 131 -22.10 3.92 17.73
N LEU A 132 -21.91 5.05 18.41
CA LEU A 132 -23.01 5.82 19.02
C LEU A 132 -24.09 6.25 18.01
N SER A 133 -23.74 6.42 16.73
CA SER A 133 -24.73 6.70 15.67
C SER A 133 -25.69 5.55 15.39
N MET A 134 -25.38 4.34 15.84
CA MET A 134 -26.18 3.12 15.63
C MET A 134 -27.04 2.75 16.84
N ILE A 135 -27.13 3.64 17.85
CA ILE A 135 -27.80 3.38 19.13
C ILE A 135 -29.30 3.05 18.99
N SER A 136 -29.95 3.56 17.95
CA SER A 136 -31.38 3.39 17.67
C SER A 136 -31.68 2.28 16.67
N VAL A 137 -30.67 1.56 16.17
CA VAL A 137 -30.87 0.49 15.18
C VAL A 137 -31.42 -0.76 15.88
N SER A 138 -32.44 -1.38 15.28
CA SER A 138 -32.97 -2.68 15.68
C SER A 138 -31.88 -3.74 15.59
N LEU A 139 -31.77 -4.65 16.56
CA LEU A 139 -30.79 -5.75 16.46
C LEU A 139 -31.08 -6.63 15.24
N GLU A 140 -32.36 -6.83 14.90
CA GLU A 140 -32.81 -7.62 13.73
C GLU A 140 -32.09 -7.15 12.46
N ASP A 141 -32.16 -5.85 12.17
CA ASP A 141 -31.57 -5.26 10.97
C ASP A 141 -30.04 -5.16 11.08
N TYR A 142 -29.52 -4.99 12.31
CA TYR A 142 -28.09 -4.76 12.54
C TYR A 142 -27.24 -6.02 12.32
N LEU A 143 -27.71 -7.16 12.86
CA LEU A 143 -27.07 -8.46 12.71
C LEU A 143 -27.59 -9.27 11.52
N ASP A 144 -28.64 -8.79 10.85
CA ASP A 144 -29.39 -9.56 9.85
C ASP A 144 -29.84 -10.93 10.42
N ILE A 145 -30.55 -10.86 11.55
CA ILE A 145 -30.99 -12.05 12.31
C ILE A 145 -31.80 -13.00 11.41
N GLY A 146 -32.56 -12.46 10.46
CA GLY A 146 -33.28 -13.25 9.46
C GLY A 146 -32.35 -14.19 8.69
N GLN A 147 -31.29 -13.65 8.08
CA GLN A 147 -30.31 -14.47 7.37
C GLN A 147 -29.60 -15.46 8.31
N LEU A 148 -29.22 -15.05 9.52
CA LEU A 148 -28.58 -15.96 10.48
C LEU A 148 -29.47 -17.16 10.83
N LEU A 149 -30.76 -16.93 11.08
CA LEU A 149 -31.72 -17.99 11.38
C LEU A 149 -32.01 -18.89 10.17
N ASP A 150 -32.09 -18.31 8.97
CA ASP A 150 -32.21 -19.08 7.73
C ASP A 150 -31.01 -20.00 7.54
N GLN A 151 -29.79 -19.51 7.80
CA GLN A 151 -28.56 -20.31 7.72
C GLN A 151 -28.57 -21.48 8.71
N ILE A 152 -28.96 -21.25 9.97
CA ILE A 152 -29.05 -22.32 10.97
C ILE A 152 -30.12 -23.34 10.58
N THR A 153 -31.23 -22.88 10.02
CA THR A 153 -32.31 -23.77 9.55
C THR A 153 -31.81 -24.65 8.41
N TRP A 154 -31.13 -24.09 7.41
CA TRP A 154 -30.54 -24.87 6.31
C TRP A 154 -29.48 -25.85 6.78
N HIS A 155 -28.70 -25.49 7.80
CA HIS A 155 -27.71 -26.37 8.41
C HIS A 155 -28.36 -27.63 9.00
N TYR A 156 -29.45 -27.49 9.74
CA TYR A 156 -30.17 -28.65 10.31
C TYR A 156 -30.96 -29.46 9.28
N GLU A 157 -31.44 -28.85 8.20
CA GLU A 157 -32.12 -29.59 7.11
C GLU A 157 -31.17 -30.52 6.32
N ASP A 158 -29.86 -30.33 6.46
CA ASP A 158 -28.82 -30.98 5.65
C ASP A 158 -27.86 -31.88 6.45
N GLU A 159 -28.13 -32.12 7.74
CA GLU A 159 -27.27 -32.94 8.62
C GLU A 159 -27.00 -34.34 8.03
N ASP A 160 -27.91 -34.85 7.19
CA ASP A 160 -27.82 -36.15 6.52
C ASP A 160 -27.04 -36.13 5.18
N SER A 161 -26.59 -34.97 4.69
CA SER A 161 -25.86 -34.82 3.41
C SER A 161 -24.36 -34.70 3.63
N GLU A 162 -23.58 -35.57 2.99
CA GLU A 162 -22.12 -35.47 2.96
C GLU A 162 -21.60 -34.45 1.93
N GLU A 163 -22.48 -33.84 1.12
CA GLU A 163 -22.08 -32.90 0.07
C GLU A 163 -22.18 -31.44 0.53
N VAL A 164 -21.06 -30.71 0.40
CA VAL A 164 -21.04 -29.25 0.52
C VAL A 164 -21.76 -28.65 -0.70
N ILE A 165 -22.91 -28.01 -0.50
CA ILE A 165 -23.70 -27.39 -1.57
C ILE A 165 -23.48 -25.86 -1.56
N PRO A 166 -22.73 -25.29 -2.52
CA PRO A 166 -22.49 -23.83 -2.61
C PRO A 166 -23.76 -22.96 -2.64
N GLY A 167 -24.91 -23.52 -3.04
CA GLY A 167 -26.18 -22.82 -3.07
C GLY A 167 -26.84 -22.49 -1.72
N ARG A 168 -26.34 -23.02 -0.58
CA ARG A 168 -27.04 -22.99 0.73
C ARG A 168 -26.39 -22.10 1.79
N TYR A 169 -25.54 -21.17 1.37
CA TYR A 169 -24.93 -20.21 2.27
C TYR A 169 -25.54 -18.82 2.09
N ILE A 170 -25.80 -18.15 3.20
CA ILE A 170 -26.17 -16.73 3.22
C ILE A 170 -25.05 -15.87 2.66
N ASP A 171 -25.39 -14.66 2.20
CA ASP A 171 -24.43 -13.79 1.52
C ASP A 171 -23.24 -13.41 2.43
N LEU A 172 -23.47 -13.31 3.75
CA LEU A 172 -22.41 -12.98 4.72
C LEU A 172 -21.33 -14.07 4.80
N ILE A 173 -21.72 -15.36 4.84
CA ILE A 173 -20.75 -16.47 4.83
C ILE A 173 -20.02 -16.51 3.49
N LYS A 174 -20.74 -16.29 2.40
CA LYS A 174 -20.15 -16.25 1.06
C LYS A 174 -19.09 -15.16 0.95
N HIS A 175 -19.36 -13.98 1.50
CA HIS A 175 -18.45 -12.83 1.47
C HIS A 175 -17.19 -13.12 2.30
N ASP A 176 -17.35 -13.56 3.55
CA ASP A 176 -16.24 -13.97 4.42
C ASP A 176 -15.36 -15.03 3.74
N PHE A 177 -15.98 -16.00 3.08
CA PHE A 177 -15.28 -17.07 2.37
C PHE A 177 -14.45 -16.54 1.20
N ILE A 178 -15.01 -15.71 0.32
CA ILE A 178 -14.23 -15.18 -0.83
C ILE A 178 -13.10 -14.25 -0.36
N MET A 179 -13.25 -13.57 0.78
CA MET A 179 -12.20 -12.72 1.32
C MET A 179 -11.03 -13.52 1.89
N GLU A 180 -11.28 -14.66 2.56
CA GLU A 180 -10.22 -15.55 3.04
C GLU A 180 -9.39 -16.14 1.89
N PHE A 181 -10.02 -16.36 0.74
CA PHE A 181 -9.41 -16.98 -0.44
C PHE A 181 -9.08 -15.99 -1.57
N ASP A 182 -9.08 -14.66 -1.34
CA ASP A 182 -8.69 -13.64 -2.34
C ASP A 182 -7.17 -13.62 -2.59
N ASN A 183 -6.66 -14.75 -3.08
CA ASN A 183 -5.27 -14.95 -3.46
C ASN A 183 -5.16 -16.13 -4.43
N ASP A 184 -4.79 -15.84 -5.68
CA ASP A 184 -4.69 -16.85 -6.74
C ASP A 184 -3.65 -17.96 -6.45
N LEU A 185 -2.63 -17.69 -5.63
CA LEU A 185 -1.67 -18.72 -5.21
C LEU A 185 -2.32 -19.71 -4.24
N ILE A 186 -3.12 -19.22 -3.28
CA ILE A 186 -3.86 -20.08 -2.35
C ILE A 186 -4.91 -20.89 -3.11
N LEU A 187 -5.64 -20.25 -4.03
CA LEU A 187 -6.67 -20.91 -4.83
C LEU A 187 -6.13 -22.02 -5.73
N LYS A 188 -4.90 -21.90 -6.26
CA LYS A 188 -4.28 -22.96 -7.09
C LYS A 188 -4.06 -24.25 -6.33
N ASP A 189 -3.69 -24.15 -5.06
CA ASP A 189 -3.40 -25.29 -4.20
C ASP A 189 -4.66 -25.82 -3.49
N ALA A 190 -5.77 -25.09 -3.58
CA ALA A 190 -7.05 -25.49 -3.01
C ALA A 190 -7.69 -26.66 -3.77
N ASP A 191 -8.45 -27.48 -3.03
CA ASP A 191 -9.17 -28.62 -3.58
C ASP A 191 -10.28 -28.16 -4.57
N PRO A 192 -10.79 -29.07 -5.43
CA PRO A 192 -11.81 -28.71 -6.43
C PRO A 192 -13.10 -28.13 -5.85
N VAL A 193 -13.52 -28.54 -4.64
CA VAL A 193 -14.76 -28.08 -4.00
C VAL A 193 -14.59 -26.63 -3.57
N THR A 194 -13.49 -26.32 -2.87
CA THR A 194 -13.15 -24.95 -2.46
C THR A 194 -13.09 -23.99 -3.65
N ARG A 195 -12.45 -24.41 -4.76
CA ARG A 195 -12.38 -23.62 -5.99
C ARG A 195 -13.76 -23.39 -6.64
N ALA A 196 -14.60 -24.41 -6.65
CA ALA A 196 -15.96 -24.31 -7.18
C ALA A 196 -16.82 -23.36 -6.32
N ALA A 197 -16.77 -23.50 -5.00
CA ALA A 197 -17.46 -22.63 -4.07
C ALA A 197 -17.00 -21.17 -4.20
N PHE A 198 -15.69 -20.93 -4.26
CA PHE A 198 -15.15 -19.57 -4.42
C PHE A 198 -15.70 -18.89 -5.67
N ARG A 199 -15.68 -19.59 -6.81
CA ARG A 199 -16.18 -19.06 -8.07
C ARG A 199 -17.68 -18.80 -8.01
N ASP A 200 -18.46 -19.76 -7.51
CA ASP A 200 -19.92 -19.65 -7.40
C ASP A 200 -20.31 -18.47 -6.51
N PHE A 201 -19.67 -18.34 -5.35
CA PHE A 201 -19.93 -17.26 -4.39
C PHE A 201 -19.54 -15.90 -4.95
N THR A 202 -18.36 -15.82 -5.57
CA THR A 202 -17.90 -14.59 -6.23
C THR A 202 -18.87 -14.18 -7.33
N ASP A 203 -19.32 -15.11 -8.17
CA ASP A 203 -20.25 -14.81 -9.26
C ASP A 203 -21.63 -14.39 -8.74
N HIS A 204 -22.14 -15.06 -7.71
CA HIS A 204 -23.42 -14.75 -7.05
C HIS A 204 -23.40 -13.37 -6.37
N LEU A 205 -22.37 -13.08 -5.58
CA LEU A 205 -22.21 -11.81 -4.88
C LEU A 205 -21.98 -10.65 -5.87
N ALA A 206 -21.16 -10.86 -6.90
CA ALA A 206 -20.94 -9.87 -7.94
C ALA A 206 -22.23 -9.54 -8.72
N LEU A 207 -23.12 -10.53 -8.93
CA LEU A 207 -24.43 -10.29 -9.54
C LEU A 207 -25.32 -9.39 -8.67
N LYS A 208 -25.19 -9.49 -7.35
CA LYS A 208 -25.88 -8.64 -6.37
C LYS A 208 -25.24 -7.25 -6.17
N GLY A 209 -24.13 -6.98 -6.85
CA GLY A 209 -23.41 -5.70 -6.73
C GLY A 209 -22.48 -5.63 -5.53
N ASP A 210 -22.13 -6.75 -4.91
CA ASP A 210 -21.13 -6.78 -3.84
C ASP A 210 -19.79 -6.22 -4.33
N PHE A 211 -19.26 -5.26 -3.58
CA PHE A 211 -18.08 -4.49 -4.00
C PHE A 211 -16.83 -5.36 -4.09
N ASP A 212 -16.59 -6.22 -3.10
CA ASP A 212 -15.40 -7.06 -3.06
C ASP A 212 -15.48 -8.17 -4.11
N ALA A 213 -16.63 -8.80 -4.29
CA ALA A 213 -16.84 -9.79 -5.33
C ALA A 213 -16.64 -9.19 -6.73
N LEU A 214 -17.16 -7.98 -6.99
CA LEU A 214 -16.91 -7.27 -8.25
C LEU A 214 -15.42 -6.97 -8.44
N ARG A 215 -14.70 -6.56 -7.39
CA ARG A 215 -13.26 -6.31 -7.41
C ARG A 215 -12.48 -7.57 -7.75
N ILE A 216 -12.74 -8.66 -7.01
CA ILE A 216 -12.11 -9.98 -7.19
C ILE A 216 -12.33 -10.47 -8.62
N LYS A 217 -13.59 -10.56 -9.05
CA LYS A 217 -13.96 -11.03 -10.39
C LYS A 217 -13.37 -10.16 -11.49
N GLY A 218 -13.42 -8.84 -11.32
CA GLY A 218 -12.92 -7.88 -12.30
C GLY A 218 -11.41 -7.97 -12.52
N TYR A 219 -10.62 -7.98 -11.44
CA TYR A 219 -9.16 -8.07 -11.57
C TYR A 219 -8.68 -9.47 -11.97
N ALA A 220 -9.33 -10.52 -11.48
CA ALA A 220 -9.07 -11.89 -11.93
C ALA A 220 -9.30 -12.02 -13.44
N SER A 221 -10.38 -11.41 -13.96
CA SER A 221 -10.68 -11.41 -15.40
C SER A 221 -9.74 -10.48 -16.20
N TYR A 222 -9.21 -9.40 -15.60
CA TYR A 222 -8.31 -8.48 -16.30
C TYR A 222 -6.94 -9.10 -16.59
N GLY A 223 -6.35 -9.81 -15.62
CA GLY A 223 -5.04 -10.45 -15.77
C GLY A 223 -5.10 -11.93 -16.17
N GLY A 224 -6.26 -12.56 -15.99
CA GLY A 224 -6.39 -14.01 -15.89
C GLY A 224 -5.96 -14.52 -14.51
N SER A 225 -6.66 -15.53 -14.02
CA SER A 225 -6.37 -16.28 -12.79
C SER A 225 -6.55 -17.78 -13.02
N SER A 226 -6.34 -18.58 -11.98
CA SER A 226 -6.62 -20.02 -11.99
C SER A 226 -8.10 -20.35 -12.22
N LEU A 227 -9.01 -19.44 -11.88
CA LEU A 227 -10.46 -19.65 -11.97
C LEU A 227 -11.14 -18.85 -13.09
N TYR A 228 -10.59 -17.68 -13.43
CA TYR A 228 -11.13 -16.79 -14.43
C TYR A 228 -10.12 -16.62 -15.57
N PRO A 229 -10.45 -16.98 -16.82
CA PRO A 229 -9.57 -16.66 -17.94
C PRO A 229 -9.49 -15.13 -18.12
N CYS A 230 -8.45 -14.67 -18.82
CA CYS A 230 -8.37 -13.26 -19.21
C CYS A 230 -9.56 -12.90 -20.11
N ASP A 231 -10.42 -12.01 -19.64
CA ASP A 231 -11.60 -11.49 -20.31
C ASP A 231 -11.72 -9.99 -20.00
N TYR A 232 -11.29 -9.16 -20.95
CA TYR A 232 -11.30 -7.71 -20.79
C TYR A 232 -12.72 -7.13 -20.81
N ALA A 233 -13.69 -7.78 -21.45
CA ALA A 233 -15.06 -7.30 -21.50
C ALA A 233 -15.72 -7.48 -20.13
N LEU A 234 -15.56 -8.66 -19.54
CA LEU A 234 -16.03 -8.93 -18.19
C LEU A 234 -15.32 -8.03 -17.17
N ALA A 235 -14.00 -7.87 -17.28
CA ALA A 235 -13.25 -6.96 -16.43
C ALA A 235 -13.78 -5.52 -16.54
N ALA A 236 -14.02 -5.02 -17.76
CA ALA A 236 -14.57 -3.68 -17.97
C ALA A 236 -15.95 -3.52 -17.34
N GLU A 237 -16.84 -4.51 -17.45
CA GLU A 237 -18.15 -4.48 -16.81
C GLU A 237 -18.05 -4.35 -15.28
N CYS A 238 -17.20 -5.18 -14.65
CA CYS A 238 -16.95 -5.10 -13.21
C CYS A 238 -16.38 -3.74 -12.82
N MET A 239 -15.39 -3.23 -13.55
CA MET A 239 -14.77 -1.93 -13.26
C MET A 239 -15.75 -0.76 -13.44
N GLU A 240 -16.66 -0.82 -14.41
CA GLU A 240 -17.72 0.19 -14.57
C GLU A 240 -18.62 0.25 -13.35
N LYS A 241 -19.05 -0.91 -12.83
CA LYS A 241 -19.88 -0.97 -11.61
C LYS A 241 -19.12 -0.44 -10.38
N LEU A 242 -17.89 -0.91 -10.17
CA LEU A 242 -17.02 -0.47 -9.07
C LEU A 242 -16.76 1.04 -9.09
N TRP A 243 -16.53 1.60 -10.27
CA TRP A 243 -16.35 3.03 -10.43
C TRP A 243 -17.65 3.81 -10.16
N ARG A 244 -18.75 3.44 -10.82
CA ARG A 244 -20.02 4.20 -10.78
C ARG A 244 -20.69 4.17 -9.43
N GLU A 245 -20.64 3.03 -8.74
CA GLU A 245 -21.37 2.79 -7.50
C GLU A 245 -20.45 2.95 -6.28
N GLY A 246 -19.21 2.48 -6.38
CA GLY A 246 -18.24 2.49 -5.27
C GLY A 246 -17.24 3.64 -5.29
N SER A 247 -17.23 4.51 -6.31
CA SER A 247 -16.24 5.59 -6.46
C SER A 247 -14.79 5.08 -6.41
N PHE A 248 -14.55 3.85 -6.87
CA PHE A 248 -13.25 3.20 -6.76
C PHE A 248 -12.30 3.65 -7.88
N GLY A 249 -11.42 4.61 -7.58
CA GLY A 249 -10.52 5.22 -8.58
C GLY A 249 -9.63 4.23 -9.35
N TYR A 250 -9.20 3.13 -8.73
CA TYR A 250 -8.38 2.11 -9.41
C TYR A 250 -9.15 1.36 -10.50
N ALA A 251 -10.48 1.23 -10.39
CA ALA A 251 -11.31 0.70 -11.46
C ALA A 251 -11.31 1.66 -12.68
N ALA A 252 -11.43 2.97 -12.44
CA ALA A 252 -11.30 3.96 -13.51
C ALA A 252 -9.91 3.91 -14.17
N ASN A 253 -8.83 3.83 -13.40
CA ASN A 253 -7.49 3.63 -13.96
C ASN A 253 -7.41 2.39 -14.87
N THR A 254 -7.98 1.27 -14.43
CA THR A 254 -8.01 0.01 -15.20
C THR A 254 -8.83 0.16 -16.49
N LEU A 255 -10.00 0.80 -16.44
CA LEU A 255 -10.79 1.14 -17.63
C LEU A 255 -9.98 2.01 -18.59
N GLY A 256 -9.29 3.03 -18.09
CA GLY A 256 -8.39 3.86 -18.89
C GLY A 256 -7.38 3.03 -19.67
N TYR A 257 -6.76 2.05 -19.02
CA TYR A 257 -5.84 1.11 -19.66
C TYR A 257 -6.52 0.18 -20.69
N ILE A 258 -7.70 -0.35 -20.39
CA ILE A 258 -8.49 -1.18 -21.31
C ILE A 258 -8.74 -0.43 -22.62
N TYR A 259 -9.20 0.82 -22.53
CA TYR A 259 -9.49 1.64 -23.71
C TYR A 259 -8.23 2.15 -24.41
N TYR A 260 -7.19 2.55 -23.66
CA TYR A 260 -5.93 3.06 -24.22
C TYR A 260 -5.20 2.04 -25.09
N TYR A 261 -5.28 0.76 -24.73
CA TYR A 261 -4.67 -0.33 -25.50
C TYR A 261 -5.65 -1.05 -26.43
N GLY A 262 -6.89 -0.55 -26.57
CA GLY A 262 -7.87 -1.12 -27.49
C GLY A 262 -8.29 -2.55 -27.16
N ARG A 263 -8.28 -2.92 -25.89
CA ARG A 263 -8.47 -4.32 -25.44
C ARG A 263 -9.87 -4.88 -25.70
N LEU A 264 -10.84 -4.01 -25.98
CA LEU A 264 -12.20 -4.36 -26.39
C LEU A 264 -12.46 -4.18 -27.89
N GLY A 265 -11.51 -3.60 -28.63
CA GLY A 265 -11.68 -3.17 -30.02
C GLY A 265 -10.67 -3.80 -30.96
N ASP A 266 -10.30 -5.06 -30.75
CA ASP A 266 -9.29 -5.78 -31.55
C ASP A 266 -7.94 -5.04 -31.66
N GLY A 267 -7.54 -4.39 -30.57
CA GLY A 267 -6.32 -3.59 -30.50
C GLY A 267 -6.46 -2.16 -31.04
N ILE A 268 -7.66 -1.73 -31.44
CA ILE A 268 -7.97 -0.35 -31.81
C ILE A 268 -8.30 0.46 -30.55
N PRO A 269 -7.47 1.45 -30.15
CA PRO A 269 -7.72 2.24 -28.96
C PRO A 269 -8.94 3.16 -29.07
N ASP A 270 -9.64 3.33 -27.94
CA ASP A 270 -10.61 4.41 -27.74
C ASP A 270 -9.97 5.48 -26.84
N TYR A 271 -9.26 6.42 -27.46
CA TYR A 271 -8.54 7.44 -26.71
C TYR A 271 -9.46 8.46 -26.02
N GLU A 272 -10.70 8.63 -26.47
CA GLU A 272 -11.66 9.49 -25.79
C GLU A 272 -12.04 8.90 -24.44
N LYS A 273 -12.44 7.62 -24.41
CA LYS A 273 -12.73 6.93 -23.15
C LYS A 273 -11.50 6.78 -22.28
N ALA A 274 -10.33 6.48 -22.87
CA ALA A 274 -9.09 6.42 -22.12
C ALA A 274 -8.80 7.75 -21.41
N PHE A 275 -8.95 8.88 -22.10
CA PHE A 275 -8.74 10.20 -21.52
C PHE A 275 -9.73 10.48 -20.38
N PHE A 276 -11.01 10.16 -20.58
CA PHE A 276 -12.05 10.29 -19.55
C PHE A 276 -11.71 9.51 -18.28
N TYR A 277 -11.40 8.23 -18.40
CA TYR A 277 -11.13 7.37 -17.25
C TYR A 277 -9.79 7.67 -16.57
N PHE A 278 -8.75 8.02 -17.32
CA PHE A 278 -7.51 8.50 -16.70
C PHE A 278 -7.67 9.86 -16.01
N SER A 279 -8.55 10.75 -16.51
CA SER A 279 -8.88 12.01 -15.82
C SER A 279 -9.51 11.76 -14.44
N ILE A 280 -10.40 10.76 -14.37
CA ILE A 280 -10.96 10.28 -13.12
C ILE A 280 -9.87 9.71 -12.22
N GLY A 281 -9.10 8.72 -12.68
CA GLY A 281 -8.05 8.09 -11.87
C GLY A 281 -7.01 9.09 -11.35
N SER A 282 -6.65 10.09 -12.17
CA SER A 282 -5.75 11.17 -11.77
C SER A 282 -6.34 12.07 -10.68
N THR A 283 -7.65 12.33 -10.72
CA THR A 283 -8.38 13.06 -9.65
C THR A 283 -8.36 12.32 -8.32
N TYR A 284 -8.31 10.98 -8.34
CA TYR A 284 -8.12 10.13 -7.16
C TYR A 284 -6.64 9.99 -6.73
N GLY A 285 -5.72 10.72 -7.36
CA GLY A 285 -4.30 10.69 -7.00
C GLY A 285 -3.55 9.47 -7.53
N ILE A 286 -4.09 8.73 -8.51
CA ILE A 286 -3.42 7.55 -9.08
C ILE A 286 -2.31 8.01 -10.03
N THR A 287 -1.05 7.73 -9.67
CA THR A 287 0.14 8.12 -10.43
C THR A 287 0.09 7.60 -11.87
N GLU A 288 -0.37 6.36 -12.08
CA GLU A 288 -0.47 5.76 -13.41
C GLU A 288 -1.42 6.49 -14.34
N SER A 289 -2.60 6.84 -13.86
CA SER A 289 -3.56 7.62 -14.64
C SER A 289 -2.97 8.99 -14.99
N THR A 290 -2.27 9.62 -14.05
CA THR A 290 -1.67 10.94 -14.22
C THR A 290 -0.57 10.94 -15.29
N TYR A 291 0.38 9.99 -15.25
CA TYR A 291 1.41 9.93 -16.32
C TYR A 291 0.79 9.49 -17.67
N LYS A 292 -0.32 8.76 -17.68
CA LYS A 292 -1.00 8.39 -18.93
C LYS A 292 -1.67 9.59 -19.59
N LEU A 293 -2.24 10.51 -18.81
CA LEU A 293 -2.69 11.80 -19.35
C LEU A 293 -1.52 12.58 -19.95
N ALA A 294 -0.36 12.61 -19.27
CA ALA A 294 0.84 13.25 -19.82
C ALA A 294 1.30 12.60 -21.14
N ASP A 295 1.29 11.25 -21.23
CA ASP A 295 1.57 10.54 -22.48
C ASP A 295 0.60 10.95 -23.61
N MET A 296 -0.69 11.14 -23.27
CA MET A 296 -1.72 11.54 -24.23
C MET A 296 -1.53 12.98 -24.71
N PHE A 297 -1.20 13.93 -23.82
CA PHE A 297 -0.83 15.28 -24.20
C PHE A 297 0.47 15.32 -25.02
N LEU A 298 1.45 14.49 -24.67
CA LEU A 298 2.73 14.43 -25.37
C LEU A 298 2.57 13.97 -26.83
N LYS A 299 1.69 12.99 -27.06
CA LYS A 299 1.46 12.34 -28.36
C LYS A 299 0.30 12.94 -29.15
N GLY A 300 -0.56 13.73 -28.52
CA GLY A 300 -1.78 14.26 -29.13
C GLY A 300 -2.86 13.19 -29.34
N LEU A 301 -3.04 12.29 -28.36
CA LEU A 301 -4.04 11.21 -28.41
C LEU A 301 -5.35 11.72 -27.82
N TYR A 302 -6.40 11.84 -28.65
CA TYR A 302 -7.68 12.52 -28.38
C TYR A 302 -7.57 14.04 -28.14
N VAL A 303 -6.61 14.47 -27.33
CA VAL A 303 -6.31 15.87 -27.06
C VAL A 303 -5.28 16.45 -28.04
N LYS A 304 -5.26 17.77 -28.18
CA LYS A 304 -4.19 18.46 -28.94
C LYS A 304 -2.84 18.24 -28.26
N ARG A 305 -1.81 17.91 -29.05
CA ARG A 305 -0.43 17.76 -28.57
C ARG A 305 0.01 19.01 -27.79
N ASN A 306 0.48 18.82 -26.57
CA ASN A 306 0.93 19.87 -25.65
C ASN A 306 2.15 19.40 -24.84
N LEU A 307 3.35 19.62 -25.39
CA LEU A 307 4.60 19.21 -24.75
C LEU A 307 4.87 19.92 -23.41
N PRO A 308 4.70 21.26 -23.27
CA PRO A 308 4.90 21.93 -21.98
C PRO A 308 4.02 21.37 -20.85
N LEU A 309 2.74 21.07 -21.13
CA LEU A 309 1.85 20.49 -20.14
C LEU A 309 2.24 19.05 -19.78
N ALA A 310 2.60 18.24 -20.78
CA ALA A 310 3.09 16.89 -20.51
C ALA A 310 4.37 16.92 -19.66
N ALA A 311 5.31 17.80 -19.99
CA ALA A 311 6.55 17.97 -19.24
C ALA A 311 6.29 18.39 -17.78
N SER A 312 5.42 19.39 -17.54
CA SER A 312 5.14 19.84 -16.17
C SER A 312 4.50 18.75 -15.30
N ILE A 313 3.63 17.92 -15.88
CA ILE A 313 3.03 16.77 -15.18
C ILE A 313 4.11 15.75 -14.82
N ILE A 314 4.97 15.36 -15.78
CA ILE A 314 6.01 14.35 -15.55
C ILE A 314 7.09 14.88 -14.59
N GLU A 315 7.50 16.14 -14.68
CA GLU A 315 8.47 16.75 -13.77
C GLU A 315 7.97 16.77 -12.32
N ARG A 316 6.68 17.10 -12.12
CA ARG A 316 6.05 17.03 -10.80
C ARG A 316 6.05 15.60 -10.26
N LEU A 317 5.56 14.63 -11.04
CA LEU A 317 5.56 13.22 -10.65
C LEU A 317 6.98 12.71 -10.39
N TYR A 318 7.97 13.17 -11.14
CA TYR A 318 9.35 12.77 -10.95
C TYR A 318 9.87 13.22 -9.59
N GLY A 319 9.57 14.45 -9.16
CA GLY A 319 9.92 14.92 -7.81
C GLY A 319 9.24 14.10 -6.71
N GLU A 320 7.94 13.88 -6.83
CA GLU A 320 7.13 13.11 -5.86
C GLU A 320 7.63 11.65 -5.73
N GLU A 321 7.77 10.95 -6.85
CA GLU A 321 8.17 9.53 -6.86
C GLU A 321 9.66 9.35 -6.54
N ARG A 322 10.52 10.29 -6.93
CA ARG A 322 11.95 10.24 -6.54
C ARG A 322 12.10 10.35 -5.04
N TYR A 323 11.39 11.27 -4.41
CA TYR A 323 11.45 11.43 -2.96
C TYR A 323 11.06 10.12 -2.26
N ARG A 324 9.92 9.53 -2.61
CA ARG A 324 9.47 8.22 -2.05
C ARG A 324 10.50 7.12 -2.27
N PHE A 325 11.09 7.05 -3.47
CA PHE A 325 12.14 6.09 -3.78
C PHE A 325 13.39 6.27 -2.91
N GLU A 326 13.81 7.51 -2.67
CA GLU A 326 14.93 7.84 -1.78
C GLU A 326 14.61 7.48 -0.31
N GLN A 327 13.33 7.43 0.07
CA GLN A 327 12.83 6.94 1.36
C GLN A 327 12.63 5.41 1.45
N GLY A 328 13.07 4.66 0.43
CA GLY A 328 13.04 3.20 0.45
C GLY A 328 11.75 2.56 -0.11
N GLU A 329 10.82 3.37 -0.65
CA GLU A 329 9.61 2.87 -1.32
C GLU A 329 9.92 2.38 -2.74
N PHE A 330 10.57 1.21 -2.85
CA PHE A 330 11.05 0.67 -4.13
C PHE A 330 9.95 0.07 -5.02
N ASP A 331 8.76 -0.19 -4.48
CA ASP A 331 7.59 -0.69 -5.22
C ASP A 331 6.73 0.42 -5.87
N GLY A 332 7.10 1.69 -5.66
CA GLY A 332 6.46 2.88 -6.24
C GLY A 332 6.65 3.02 -7.77
N LYS A 333 6.31 4.16 -8.36
CA LYS A 333 6.31 4.39 -9.83
C LYS A 333 7.50 5.20 -10.34
N PHE A 334 8.54 5.36 -9.51
CA PHE A 334 9.71 6.16 -9.87
C PHE A 334 10.37 5.72 -11.19
N ALA A 335 10.55 4.42 -11.43
CA ALA A 335 11.14 3.94 -12.69
C ALA A 335 10.31 4.37 -13.91
N ASP A 336 9.00 4.19 -13.86
CA ASP A 336 8.07 4.51 -14.94
C ASP A 336 8.07 6.00 -15.29
N VAL A 337 8.23 6.85 -14.27
CA VAL A 337 8.32 8.30 -14.43
C VAL A 337 9.70 8.73 -14.91
N ALA A 338 10.78 8.11 -14.42
CA ALA A 338 12.14 8.36 -14.89
C ALA A 338 12.32 8.00 -16.38
N ILE A 339 11.73 6.90 -16.86
CA ILE A 339 11.69 6.58 -18.30
C ILE A 339 11.07 7.73 -19.09
N ARG A 340 9.96 8.31 -18.60
CA ARG A 340 9.27 9.42 -19.27
C ARG A 340 10.10 10.70 -19.23
N MET A 341 10.79 10.99 -18.14
CA MET A 341 11.75 12.09 -18.07
C MET A 341 12.84 11.94 -19.15
N GLY A 342 13.34 10.72 -19.35
CA GLY A 342 14.29 10.43 -20.44
C GLY A 342 13.70 10.65 -21.83
N ASP A 343 12.50 10.10 -22.07
CA ASP A 343 11.77 10.24 -23.34
C ASP A 343 11.46 11.73 -23.67
N LEU A 344 11.19 12.57 -22.66
CA LEU A 344 10.99 14.01 -22.82
C LEU A 344 12.24 14.75 -23.31
N GLN A 345 13.43 14.39 -22.84
CA GLN A 345 14.68 15.01 -23.32
C GLN A 345 14.85 14.79 -24.83
N LEU A 346 14.46 13.61 -25.32
CA LEU A 346 14.56 13.24 -26.74
C LEU A 346 13.51 13.91 -27.64
N GLN A 347 12.55 14.66 -27.08
CA GLN A 347 11.62 15.48 -27.86
C GLN A 347 12.25 16.77 -28.36
N ASN A 348 13.37 17.19 -27.77
CA ASN A 348 14.07 18.40 -28.19
C ASN A 348 14.64 18.21 -29.61
N SER A 349 14.25 19.11 -30.50
CA SER A 349 14.62 19.06 -31.92
C SER A 349 15.80 19.97 -32.26
N ASP A 350 16.37 20.70 -31.29
CA ASP A 350 17.54 21.57 -31.50
C ASP A 350 18.80 20.72 -31.77
N PRO A 351 19.37 20.77 -32.99
CA PRO A 351 20.56 20.01 -33.32
C PRO A 351 21.78 20.36 -32.46
N LEU A 352 21.86 21.61 -31.97
CA LEU A 352 22.99 22.07 -31.14
C LEU A 352 22.99 21.45 -29.75
N LEU A 353 21.82 21.01 -29.26
CA LEU A 353 21.67 20.41 -27.94
C LEU A 353 21.59 18.88 -27.98
N ARG A 354 21.67 18.26 -29.17
CA ARG A 354 21.39 16.84 -29.37
C ARG A 354 22.15 15.91 -28.42
N ASP A 355 23.47 16.07 -28.32
CA ASP A 355 24.31 15.20 -27.48
C ASP A 355 24.07 15.44 -25.99
N LEU A 356 23.81 16.69 -25.59
CA LEU A 356 23.42 17.04 -24.23
C LEU A 356 22.08 16.39 -23.87
N MET A 357 21.09 16.44 -24.76
CA MET A 357 19.76 15.85 -24.53
C MET A 357 19.84 14.32 -24.45
N LYS A 358 20.67 13.68 -25.29
CA LYS A 358 20.95 12.24 -25.18
C LYS A 358 21.60 11.88 -23.84
N LEU A 359 22.59 12.66 -23.39
CA LEU A 359 23.24 12.43 -22.10
C LEU A 359 22.25 12.56 -20.94
N ARG A 360 21.36 13.56 -20.98
CA ARG A 360 20.28 13.72 -20.00
C ARG A 360 19.28 12.58 -20.05
N ALA A 361 18.88 12.13 -21.24
CA ALA A 361 18.00 10.98 -21.40
C ALA A 361 18.61 9.72 -20.79
N TYR A 362 19.88 9.44 -21.12
CA TYR A 362 20.63 8.31 -20.61
C TYR A 362 20.73 8.33 -19.08
N ARG A 363 20.94 9.50 -18.48
CA ARG A 363 20.91 9.69 -17.02
C ARG A 363 19.58 9.25 -16.40
N PHE A 364 18.44 9.67 -16.94
CA PHE A 364 17.13 9.24 -16.44
C PHE A 364 16.87 7.76 -16.67
N TYR A 365 17.34 7.20 -17.79
CA TYR A 365 17.23 5.76 -18.03
C TYR A 365 18.07 4.92 -17.06
N LEU A 366 19.26 5.38 -16.67
CA LEU A 366 20.06 4.72 -15.61
C LEU A 366 19.33 4.74 -14.27
N GLN A 367 18.66 5.83 -13.92
CA GLN A 367 17.85 5.90 -12.70
C GLN A 367 16.68 4.93 -12.76
N ALA A 368 16.00 4.83 -13.91
CA ALA A 368 14.92 3.89 -14.11
C ALA A 368 15.40 2.43 -14.02
N GLU A 369 16.54 2.09 -14.63
CA GLU A 369 17.14 0.75 -14.54
C GLU A 369 17.50 0.39 -13.09
N PHE A 370 18.10 1.33 -12.37
CA PHE A 370 18.43 1.15 -10.96
C PHE A 370 17.16 0.92 -10.11
N ALA A 371 16.14 1.74 -10.32
CA ALA A 371 14.87 1.61 -9.62
C ALA A 371 14.13 0.30 -9.94
N LEU A 372 14.10 -0.13 -11.20
CA LEU A 372 13.56 -1.45 -11.60
C LEU A 372 14.32 -2.59 -10.93
N THR A 373 15.64 -2.47 -10.83
CA THR A 373 16.48 -3.50 -10.19
C THR A 373 16.13 -3.67 -8.72
N LEU A 374 15.97 -2.56 -7.98
CA LEU A 374 15.55 -2.60 -6.57
C LEU A 374 14.09 -3.07 -6.42
N ARG A 375 13.19 -2.61 -7.28
CA ARG A 375 11.78 -3.05 -7.31
C ARG A 375 11.64 -4.56 -7.50
N MET A 376 12.41 -5.15 -8.42
CA MET A 376 12.38 -6.60 -8.64
C MET A 376 12.99 -7.41 -7.49
N GLN A 377 13.84 -6.80 -6.66
CA GLN A 377 14.36 -7.43 -5.45
C GLN A 377 13.34 -7.39 -4.31
N SER A 378 12.56 -6.32 -4.19
CA SER A 378 11.49 -6.18 -3.20
C SER A 378 10.21 -6.92 -3.57
N VAL A 379 9.85 -6.95 -4.85
CA VAL A 379 8.62 -7.56 -5.39
C VAL A 379 8.95 -8.67 -6.38
N LYS A 380 8.49 -9.90 -6.10
CA LYS A 380 8.60 -11.02 -7.04
C LYS A 380 7.54 -10.92 -8.15
N ASN A 381 7.64 -9.94 -9.05
CA ASN A 381 6.82 -9.85 -10.25
C ASN A 381 7.67 -10.10 -11.52
N SER A 382 7.06 -10.65 -12.57
CA SER A 382 7.74 -10.91 -13.85
C SER A 382 7.59 -9.77 -14.87
N PHE A 383 6.73 -8.78 -14.60
CA PHE A 383 6.39 -7.71 -15.53
C PHE A 383 7.54 -6.71 -15.73
N ASP A 384 8.24 -6.37 -14.64
CA ASP A 384 9.34 -5.41 -14.67
C ASP A 384 10.53 -5.88 -15.54
N LYS A 385 10.67 -7.20 -15.76
CA LYS A 385 11.70 -7.75 -16.66
C LYS A 385 11.54 -7.25 -18.10
N GLY A 386 10.31 -7.26 -18.63
CA GLY A 386 10.03 -6.80 -19.99
C GLY A 386 10.24 -5.29 -20.14
N ILE A 387 9.91 -4.51 -19.11
CA ILE A 387 10.21 -3.07 -19.07
C ILE A 387 11.72 -2.85 -19.10
N LEU A 388 12.46 -3.58 -18.27
CA LEU A 388 13.91 -3.46 -18.18
C LEU A 388 14.60 -3.81 -19.50
N GLU A 389 14.16 -4.87 -20.19
CA GLU A 389 14.67 -5.24 -21.50
C GLU A 389 14.43 -4.15 -22.55
N ASN A 390 13.21 -3.59 -22.59
CA ASN A 390 12.89 -2.48 -23.49
C ASN A 390 13.73 -1.23 -23.19
N LEU A 391 13.90 -0.92 -21.90
CA LEU A 391 14.71 0.21 -21.45
C LEU A 391 16.18 0.05 -21.87
N ARG A 392 16.76 -1.14 -21.69
CA ARG A 392 18.14 -1.42 -22.12
C ARG A 392 18.30 -1.25 -23.62
N PHE A 393 17.34 -1.73 -24.40
CA PHE A 393 17.34 -1.49 -25.85
C PHE A 393 17.30 0.01 -26.19
N LYS A 394 16.50 0.83 -25.49
CA LYS A 394 16.52 2.29 -25.65
C LYS A 394 17.89 2.89 -25.29
N MET A 395 18.50 2.43 -24.21
CA MET A 395 19.81 2.87 -23.75
C MET A 395 20.92 2.54 -24.75
N ASP A 396 20.95 1.32 -25.29
CA ASP A 396 21.93 0.89 -26.29
C ASP A 396 21.87 1.77 -27.55
N ASN A 397 20.67 2.15 -28.00
CA ASN A 397 20.48 3.01 -29.17
C ASN A 397 21.04 4.44 -29.01
N ILE A 398 21.32 4.89 -27.77
CA ILE A 398 21.89 6.22 -27.51
C ILE A 398 23.33 6.17 -26.98
N ALA A 399 23.75 5.05 -26.39
CA ALA A 399 25.02 4.90 -25.66
C ALA A 399 26.26 5.11 -26.53
N ASP A 400 26.26 4.65 -27.79
CA ASP A 400 27.43 4.74 -28.68
C ASP A 400 27.95 6.17 -28.91
N SER A 401 27.05 7.15 -28.79
CA SER A 401 27.39 8.57 -28.93
C SER A 401 27.79 9.27 -27.63
N LEU A 402 27.80 8.55 -26.49
CA LEU A 402 27.96 9.14 -25.17
C LEU A 402 29.29 8.77 -24.50
N PRO A 403 29.89 9.68 -23.71
CA PRO A 403 31.05 9.38 -22.90
C PRO A 403 30.66 8.53 -21.68
N HIS A 404 30.77 7.20 -21.77
CA HIS A 404 30.30 6.27 -20.73
C HIS A 404 31.35 5.17 -20.41
N LYS A 405 31.07 4.24 -19.48
CA LYS A 405 32.00 3.15 -19.05
C LYS A 405 33.41 3.60 -18.60
N ARG A 406 33.55 4.79 -18.02
CA ARG A 406 34.83 5.30 -17.51
C ARG A 406 35.16 4.69 -16.14
N LYS A 407 36.44 4.69 -15.77
CA LYS A 407 36.89 4.38 -14.39
C LYS A 407 36.94 5.64 -13.51
N THR A 408 37.34 6.74 -14.10
CA THR A 408 37.44 8.07 -13.49
C THR A 408 36.96 9.10 -14.51
N HIS A 409 36.37 10.18 -14.02
CA HIS A 409 35.98 11.33 -14.82
C HIS A 409 36.54 12.60 -14.19
N THR A 410 36.94 13.56 -15.01
CA THR A 410 37.41 14.86 -14.55
C THR A 410 36.54 15.91 -15.21
N ASP A 411 35.96 16.76 -14.38
CA ASP A 411 35.02 17.80 -14.77
C ASP A 411 35.51 19.14 -14.20
N THR A 412 35.08 20.25 -14.78
CA THR A 412 35.40 21.60 -14.27
C THR A 412 34.57 21.95 -13.04
N LEU A 413 33.41 21.31 -12.88
CA LEU A 413 32.53 21.44 -11.72
C LEU A 413 32.41 20.13 -10.94
N PRO A 414 32.21 20.18 -9.61
CA PRO A 414 31.94 18.99 -8.81
C PRO A 414 30.47 18.58 -8.94
N THR A 415 30.03 18.23 -10.15
CA THR A 415 28.61 17.99 -10.48
C THR A 415 27.88 17.06 -9.51
N PRO A 416 28.44 15.91 -9.07
CA PRO A 416 27.78 15.04 -8.10
C PRO A 416 27.56 15.69 -6.72
N LEU A 417 28.45 16.59 -6.27
CA LEU A 417 28.28 17.34 -5.02
C LEU A 417 27.14 18.34 -5.16
N LEU A 418 27.10 19.07 -6.28
CA LEU A 418 26.04 20.03 -6.54
C LEU A 418 24.68 19.34 -6.57
N GLU A 419 24.59 18.18 -7.24
CA GLU A 419 23.38 17.35 -7.26
C GLU A 419 23.00 16.81 -5.88
N PHE A 420 23.98 16.30 -5.13
CA PHE A 420 23.76 15.75 -3.80
C PHE A 420 23.15 16.79 -2.86
N VAL A 421 23.67 18.02 -2.87
CA VAL A 421 23.20 19.11 -2.01
C VAL A 421 21.88 19.70 -2.50
N ALA A 422 21.67 19.78 -3.82
CA ALA A 422 20.46 20.36 -4.40
C ALA A 422 19.22 19.44 -4.32
N SER A 423 19.41 18.14 -4.09
CA SER A 423 18.30 17.17 -4.09
C SER A 423 17.37 17.32 -2.89
N HIS A 424 17.88 17.86 -1.76
CA HIS A 424 17.11 17.97 -0.52
C HIS A 424 17.21 19.38 0.07
N ALA A 425 16.11 20.14 -0.03
CA ALA A 425 16.01 21.45 0.59
C ALA A 425 16.12 21.35 2.12
N TYR A 426 16.73 22.36 2.75
CA TYR A 426 16.84 22.51 4.21
C TYR A 426 17.57 21.36 4.94
N SER A 427 18.37 20.58 4.21
CA SER A 427 19.26 19.57 4.80
C SER A 427 20.56 20.19 5.30
N LEU A 428 21.10 19.62 6.37
CA LEU A 428 22.46 19.91 6.83
C LEU A 428 23.42 18.85 6.31
N TYR A 429 24.64 19.27 6.02
CA TYR A 429 25.68 18.42 5.47
C TYR A 429 26.96 18.61 6.28
N GLU A 430 27.64 17.49 6.55
CA GLU A 430 29.00 17.50 7.07
C GLU A 430 30.01 17.46 5.92
N LEU A 431 31.04 18.28 6.04
CA LEU A 431 32.14 18.37 5.10
C LEU A 431 33.45 18.03 5.81
N LYS A 432 34.09 16.97 5.35
CA LYS A 432 35.40 16.50 5.81
C LYS A 432 36.41 16.62 4.67
N PHE A 433 37.54 17.27 4.95
CA PHE A 433 38.60 17.47 3.97
C PHE A 433 39.88 16.76 4.37
N LYS A 434 40.57 16.21 3.37
CA LYS A 434 41.91 15.64 3.52
C LYS A 434 42.82 16.14 2.41
N ALA A 435 43.85 16.89 2.78
CA ALA A 435 44.92 17.26 1.85
C ALA A 435 45.64 15.99 1.35
N LEU A 436 45.90 15.95 0.04
CA LEU A 436 46.60 14.88 -0.65
C LEU A 436 47.86 15.44 -1.33
N LYS A 437 48.72 14.53 -1.80
CA LYS A 437 49.88 14.90 -2.64
C LYS A 437 49.43 15.55 -3.94
N ASN A 438 50.32 16.40 -4.49
CA ASN A 438 50.17 17.10 -5.77
C ASN A 438 48.98 18.07 -5.76
N ASN A 439 48.89 18.90 -4.72
CA ASN A 439 47.92 19.98 -4.62
C ASN A 439 46.47 19.54 -4.82
N ARG A 440 46.11 18.40 -4.22
CA ARG A 440 44.79 17.80 -4.29
C ARG A 440 44.13 17.83 -2.92
N ILE A 441 42.82 18.02 -2.89
CA ILE A 441 42.02 17.93 -1.67
C ILE A 441 40.92 16.91 -1.90
N LYS A 442 40.88 15.87 -1.06
CA LYS A 442 39.73 14.95 -1.00
C LYS A 442 38.66 15.59 -0.14
N MET A 443 37.45 15.70 -0.67
CA MET A 443 36.25 16.17 -0.01
C MET A 443 35.32 14.98 0.19
N GLN A 444 34.88 14.78 1.43
CA GLN A 444 33.87 13.80 1.81
C GLN A 444 32.71 14.56 2.42
N ILE A 445 31.54 14.42 1.80
CA ILE A 445 30.34 15.16 2.13
C ILE A 445 29.29 14.15 2.54
N THR A 446 28.75 14.27 3.75
CA THR A 446 27.74 13.36 4.29
C THR A 446 26.49 14.16 4.64
N ARG A 447 25.32 13.69 4.24
CA ARG A 447 24.04 14.30 4.63
C ARG A 447 23.73 13.94 6.08
N MET A 448 23.37 14.93 6.89
CA MET A 448 22.98 14.70 8.27
C MET A 448 21.50 14.26 8.30
N SER A 449 21.24 13.08 8.85
CA SER A 449 19.86 12.65 9.13
C SER A 449 19.24 13.58 10.18
N ARG A 450 17.98 13.98 9.97
CA ARG A 450 17.20 14.70 10.97
C ARG A 450 16.67 13.67 11.96
N SER A 451 16.90 13.88 13.26
CA SER A 451 16.49 12.94 14.32
C SER A 451 14.98 12.71 14.41
N ASP A 452 14.18 13.59 13.82
CA ASP A 452 12.73 13.67 14.06
C ASP A 452 11.89 13.37 12.81
N ASP A 453 12.52 13.12 11.65
CA ASP A 453 11.81 12.82 10.39
C ASP A 453 12.01 11.34 10.02
N ASN A 454 10.99 10.70 9.41
CA ASN A 454 11.10 9.40 8.73
C ASN A 454 12.03 9.44 7.49
N ASP A 455 13.00 10.36 7.46
CA ASP A 455 13.94 10.59 6.38
C ASP A 455 15.14 9.66 6.51
N LEU A 456 15.29 8.70 5.59
CA LEU A 456 16.41 7.77 5.56
C LEU A 456 17.76 8.47 5.33
N GLY A 457 17.79 9.75 4.97
CA GLY A 457 19.02 10.50 4.74
C GLY A 457 19.69 10.18 3.40
N MET A 458 19.06 9.35 2.57
CA MET A 458 19.63 8.88 1.31
C MET A 458 19.35 9.85 0.16
N THR A 459 20.24 9.88 -0.83
CA THR A 459 20.08 10.64 -2.08
C THR A 459 20.42 9.74 -3.26
N LEU A 460 19.56 9.73 -4.26
CA LEU A 460 19.84 9.06 -5.53
C LEU A 460 20.81 9.92 -6.33
N LEU A 461 22.02 9.42 -6.55
CA LEU A 461 23.02 10.02 -7.42
C LEU A 461 23.16 9.19 -8.69
N CYS A 462 23.17 9.86 -9.84
CA CYS A 462 23.36 9.19 -11.13
C CYS A 462 24.68 9.58 -11.78
N TYR A 463 25.46 8.58 -12.18
CA TYR A 463 26.77 8.74 -12.78
C TYR A 463 26.78 8.20 -14.22
N PRO A 464 26.32 8.99 -15.21
CA PRO A 464 26.22 8.52 -16.60
C PRO A 464 27.58 8.13 -17.20
N TYR A 465 28.67 8.75 -16.76
CA TYR A 465 30.02 8.39 -17.20
C TYR A 465 30.48 7.01 -16.74
N PHE A 466 29.83 6.42 -15.72
CA PHE A 466 30.20 5.14 -15.11
C PHE A 466 29.13 4.05 -15.25
N ASP A 467 28.03 4.35 -15.96
CA ASP A 467 26.88 3.48 -16.16
C ASP A 467 26.28 2.98 -14.83
N CYS A 468 26.13 3.87 -13.85
CA CYS A 468 25.56 3.47 -12.56
C CYS A 468 24.80 4.60 -11.87
N CYS A 469 23.88 4.20 -11.01
CA CYS A 469 23.33 5.03 -9.95
C CYS A 469 23.78 4.48 -8.60
N ASP A 470 23.70 5.35 -7.59
CA ASP A 470 23.94 5.00 -6.20
C ASP A 470 22.87 5.66 -5.34
N LEU A 471 22.42 4.97 -4.29
CA LEU A 471 21.55 5.54 -3.27
C LEU A 471 22.41 5.66 -2.02
N THR A 472 22.79 6.90 -1.66
CA THR A 472 23.86 7.16 -0.69
C THR A 472 23.55 8.38 0.17
N ASP A 473 24.03 8.39 1.40
CA ASP A 473 24.09 9.54 2.30
C ASP A 473 25.45 10.28 2.20
N GLU A 474 26.34 9.82 1.33
CA GLU A 474 27.70 10.33 1.18
C GLU A 474 28.12 10.50 -0.28
N VAL A 475 28.82 11.60 -0.57
CA VAL A 475 29.55 11.80 -1.82
C VAL A 475 31.01 12.16 -1.57
N VAL A 476 31.89 11.59 -2.39
CA VAL A 476 33.34 11.81 -2.32
C VAL A 476 33.88 12.34 -3.63
N ILE A 477 34.52 13.52 -3.59
CA ILE A 477 35.10 14.19 -4.76
C ILE A 477 36.52 14.65 -4.44
N THR A 478 37.42 14.63 -5.42
CA THR A 478 38.77 15.16 -5.23
C THR A 478 38.97 16.42 -6.07
N ALA A 479 39.15 17.57 -5.42
CA ALA A 479 39.59 18.79 -6.08
C ALA A 479 41.07 18.66 -6.48
N LYS A 480 41.41 19.09 -7.70
CA LYS A 480 42.75 18.98 -8.29
C LYS A 480 43.28 20.35 -8.67
N ASP A 481 44.57 20.56 -8.42
CA ASP A 481 45.26 21.82 -8.67
C ASP A 481 44.59 22.97 -7.89
N VAL A 482 44.52 22.81 -6.56
CA VAL A 482 43.82 23.71 -5.64
C VAL A 482 44.62 25.00 -5.38
N TYR A 483 44.02 26.16 -5.62
CA TYR A 483 44.67 27.47 -5.44
C TYR A 483 44.44 28.07 -4.07
N ASP A 484 43.22 27.94 -3.57
CA ASP A 484 42.76 28.54 -2.32
C ASP A 484 41.76 27.61 -1.65
N SER A 485 41.91 27.44 -0.34
CA SER A 485 41.02 26.64 0.49
C SER A 485 40.94 27.22 1.89
N ALA A 486 39.73 27.49 2.36
CA ALA A 486 39.45 27.89 3.74
C ALA A 486 38.21 27.16 4.24
N PRO A 487 38.15 26.62 5.46
CA PRO A 487 39.17 26.63 6.52
C PRO A 487 40.23 25.52 6.37
N LEU A 488 41.30 25.62 7.17
CA LEU A 488 42.47 24.73 7.19
C LEU A 488 42.12 23.33 7.75
N THR A 489 42.67 22.31 7.09
CA THR A 489 42.60 20.85 7.38
C THR A 489 42.35 20.45 8.85
N GLY A 490 41.39 19.55 9.08
CA GLY A 490 41.21 18.79 10.33
C GLY A 490 39.87 18.94 11.05
N SER A 491 39.05 19.93 10.66
CA SER A 491 37.71 20.16 11.22
C SER A 491 36.59 19.56 10.37
N VAL A 492 35.53 19.11 11.02
CA VAL A 492 34.23 18.85 10.38
C VAL A 492 33.52 20.19 10.24
N ILE A 493 33.06 20.51 9.04
CA ILE A 493 32.35 21.76 8.76
C ILE A 493 30.90 21.41 8.44
N VAL A 494 29.96 22.13 9.04
CA VAL A 494 28.53 21.99 8.76
C VAL A 494 28.10 23.08 7.79
N PHE A 495 27.34 22.71 6.77
CA PHE A 495 26.80 23.63 5.76
C PHE A 495 25.40 23.20 5.31
N ASP A 496 24.64 24.10 4.70
CA ASP A 496 23.27 23.85 4.19
C ASP A 496 23.12 24.08 2.68
N SER A 497 24.11 24.71 2.05
CA SER A 497 24.05 25.09 0.64
C SER A 497 25.44 25.20 0.03
N VAL A 498 25.51 24.96 -1.29
CA VAL A 498 26.72 25.11 -2.11
C VAL A 498 26.42 26.06 -3.26
N ASN A 499 27.33 27.02 -3.47
CA ASN A 499 27.23 28.00 -4.54
C ASN A 499 28.52 28.02 -5.36
N THR A 500 28.38 28.22 -6.68
CA THR A 500 29.51 28.38 -7.60
C THR A 500 29.67 29.86 -7.96
N VAL A 501 30.86 30.42 -7.79
CA VAL A 501 31.16 31.81 -8.16
C VAL A 501 32.32 31.83 -9.15
N ALA A 502 32.09 32.44 -10.31
CA ALA A 502 33.14 32.66 -11.29
C ALA A 502 34.10 33.76 -10.80
N ASP A 503 35.39 33.46 -10.73
CA ASP A 503 36.41 34.48 -10.49
C ASP A 503 36.86 35.07 -11.83
N ASN A 504 36.32 36.25 -12.16
CA ASN A 504 36.58 36.93 -13.42
C ASN A 504 38.07 37.30 -13.64
N ALA A 505 38.91 37.28 -12.59
CA ALA A 505 40.33 37.61 -12.69
C ALA A 505 41.22 36.39 -12.97
N SER A 506 40.85 35.21 -12.46
CA SER A 506 41.64 33.97 -12.61
C SER A 506 41.02 32.97 -13.60
N GLY A 507 39.74 33.12 -13.94
CA GLY A 507 38.99 32.16 -14.77
C GLY A 507 38.63 30.86 -14.05
N VAL A 508 38.95 30.75 -12.76
CA VAL A 508 38.72 29.55 -11.93
C VAL A 508 37.39 29.69 -11.18
N GLU A 509 36.56 28.64 -11.20
CA GLU A 509 35.33 28.61 -10.42
C GLU A 509 35.60 28.30 -8.95
N LYS A 510 35.04 29.12 -8.07
CA LYS A 510 35.09 28.94 -6.62
C LYS A 510 33.83 28.24 -6.14
N ILE A 511 34.00 27.20 -5.34
CA ILE A 511 32.92 26.49 -4.65
C ILE A 511 32.82 27.05 -3.24
N LEU A 512 31.71 27.71 -2.95
CA LEU A 512 31.38 28.27 -1.65
C LEU A 512 30.42 27.32 -0.92
N PHE A 513 30.79 26.91 0.29
CA PHE A 513 29.92 26.21 1.21
C PHE A 513 29.36 27.24 2.19
N THR A 514 28.05 27.27 2.35
CA THR A 514 27.33 28.26 3.16
C THR A 514 26.47 27.60 4.23
N LEU A 515 26.38 28.26 5.38
CA LEU A 515 25.46 27.92 6.46
C LEU A 515 24.69 29.19 6.85
N ASN A 516 23.37 29.17 6.71
CA ASN A 516 22.48 30.31 6.92
C ASN A 516 22.96 31.56 6.16
N GLY A 517 23.37 31.37 4.91
CA GLY A 517 23.87 32.43 4.02
C GLY A 517 25.29 32.93 4.33
N LYS A 518 25.96 32.44 5.39
CA LYS A 518 27.36 32.78 5.69
C LYS A 518 28.29 31.73 5.10
N THR A 519 29.33 32.17 4.40
CA THR A 519 30.37 31.27 3.88
C THR A 519 31.15 30.64 5.03
N VAL A 520 31.10 29.31 5.10
CA VAL A 520 31.81 28.50 6.10
C VAL A 520 32.99 27.74 5.51
N ALA A 521 33.00 27.51 4.20
CA ALA A 521 34.18 27.00 3.48
C ALA A 521 34.22 27.48 2.03
N VAL A 522 35.42 27.49 1.44
CA VAL A 522 35.69 27.83 0.04
C VAL A 522 36.73 26.87 -0.52
N ILE A 523 36.52 26.39 -1.75
CA ILE A 523 37.51 25.66 -2.53
C ILE A 523 37.60 26.24 -3.93
N SER A 524 38.83 26.56 -4.34
CA SER A 524 39.15 27.00 -5.71
C SER A 524 40.09 25.97 -6.34
N ALA A 525 39.69 25.35 -7.44
CA ALA A 525 40.44 24.28 -8.10
C ALA A 525 40.22 24.30 -9.61
N ASP A 526 41.21 23.86 -10.39
CA ASP A 526 41.07 23.75 -11.85
C ASP A 526 40.03 22.73 -12.28
N SER A 527 39.95 21.63 -11.53
CA SER A 527 39.10 20.50 -11.89
C SER A 527 38.80 19.60 -10.70
N TYR A 528 37.78 18.76 -10.89
CA TYR A 528 37.29 17.83 -9.89
C TYR A 528 37.34 16.41 -10.46
N ILE A 529 38.07 15.53 -9.76
CA ILE A 529 38.16 14.11 -10.09
C ILE A 529 37.02 13.39 -9.39
N ILE A 530 36.18 12.77 -10.19
CA ILE A 530 35.05 11.95 -9.79
C ILE A 530 35.46 10.49 -10.05
N SER A 531 35.33 9.66 -9.03
CA SER A 531 35.57 8.22 -9.13
C SER A 531 34.24 7.48 -9.19
N ARG A 532 34.24 6.32 -9.84
CA ARG A 532 33.08 5.41 -9.77
C ARG A 532 32.76 5.08 -8.30
N PRO A 533 31.51 5.24 -7.84
CA PRO A 533 31.12 4.84 -6.50
C PRO A 533 31.38 3.35 -6.26
N ARG A 534 31.64 2.98 -5.00
CA ARG A 534 31.78 1.57 -4.61
C ARG A 534 30.38 1.04 -4.34
N LEU A 535 29.80 0.39 -5.35
CA LEU A 535 28.52 -0.32 -5.27
C LEU A 535 28.57 -1.46 -4.24
#